data_AF-A0A846XUI1-F1
#
_entry.id   AF-A0A846XUI1-F1
#
_cell.length_a   1.000
_cell.length_b   1.000
_cell.length_c   1.000
_cell.angle_alpha   90.00
_cell.angle_beta   90.00
_cell.angle_gamma   90.00
#
_symmetry.space_group_name_H-M   'P 1'
#
loop_
_entity.id
_entity.type
_entity.pdbx_description
1 polymer ?
#
loop_
_entity_poly.entity_id
_entity_poly.type
_entity_poly.pdbx_seq_one_letter_code
_entity_poly.pdbx_strand_id
1 'polypeptide(L)'
;MLGSGTAGAAPATAVPGDGLYRVGVDLAPGIYQSAGPADPAHPCVWKRLRHIAEPGDTADPNTYLVASDYVRNSPVRVMVKPSDAGFDTANCGGWVMMPAPPATGSYGPGGTFGSEY
;
A
#
# COMPACT_ATOMS: atom_id res chain seq x y z
N MET A 1 3.64 -30.09 -27.88
CA MET A 1 3.77 -28.61 -27.81
C MET A 1 2.48 -28.07 -27.23
N LEU A 2 2.40 -27.82 -25.92
CA LEU A 2 1.30 -27.07 -25.31
C LEU A 2 1.94 -26.03 -24.39
N GLY A 3 2.03 -24.80 -24.88
CA GLY A 3 2.56 -23.67 -24.15
C GLY A 3 1.54 -23.18 -23.13
N SER A 4 1.87 -23.30 -21.85
CA SER A 4 1.15 -22.66 -20.76
C SER A 4 1.52 -21.18 -20.75
N GLY A 5 0.77 -20.36 -21.50
CA GLY A 5 0.82 -18.91 -21.33
C GLY A 5 0.29 -18.57 -19.95
N THR A 6 1.17 -18.17 -19.03
CA THR A 6 0.76 -17.57 -17.75
C THR A 6 0.03 -16.27 -18.07
N ALA A 7 -1.29 -16.29 -18.02
CA ALA A 7 -2.07 -15.07 -17.91
C ALA A 7 -1.56 -14.35 -16.65
N GLY A 8 -0.79 -13.28 -16.82
CA GLY A 8 -0.34 -12.46 -15.72
C GLY A 8 -1.59 -11.94 -15.00
N ALA A 9 -1.85 -12.45 -13.80
CA ALA A 9 -2.95 -11.98 -12.99
C ALA A 9 -2.75 -10.47 -12.77
N ALA A 10 -3.82 -9.68 -12.96
CA ALA A 10 -3.76 -8.27 -12.64
C ALA A 10 -3.39 -8.08 -11.15
N PRO A 11 -2.69 -6.99 -10.79
CA PRO A 11 -2.34 -6.73 -9.41
C PRO A 11 -3.58 -6.70 -8.51
N ALA A 12 -3.48 -7.24 -7.30
CA ALA A 12 -4.62 -7.35 -6.42
C ALA A 12 -5.06 -5.98 -5.90
N THR A 13 -6.37 -5.84 -5.66
CA THR A 13 -6.98 -4.69 -5.01
C THR A 13 -7.32 -4.97 -3.54
N ALA A 14 -6.93 -6.13 -3.02
CA ALA A 14 -7.01 -6.49 -1.62
C ALA A 14 -5.82 -7.38 -1.25
N VAL A 15 -5.24 -7.13 -0.08
CA VAL A 15 -4.15 -7.95 0.48
C VAL A 15 -4.49 -8.37 1.91
N PRO A 16 -4.26 -9.64 2.28
CA PRO A 16 -4.90 -10.24 3.45
C PRO A 16 -4.29 -9.85 4.80
N GLY A 17 -3.10 -9.28 4.83
CA GLY A 17 -2.42 -8.96 6.08
C GLY A 17 -0.97 -8.54 5.89
N ASP A 18 -0.14 -8.98 6.83
CA ASP A 18 1.26 -8.57 6.92
C ASP A 18 2.10 -9.06 5.75
N GLY A 19 3.10 -8.26 5.39
CA GLY A 19 4.07 -8.59 4.36
C GLY A 19 4.49 -7.39 3.52
N LEU A 20 5.41 -7.68 2.61
CA LEU A 20 5.90 -6.75 1.61
C LEU A 20 5.25 -7.06 0.26
N TYR A 21 4.52 -6.09 -0.28
CA TYR A 21 3.80 -6.18 -1.54
C TYR A 21 4.47 -5.29 -2.59
N ARG A 22 4.80 -5.85 -3.76
CA ARG A 22 5.33 -5.07 -4.89
C ARG A 22 4.21 -4.32 -5.57
N VAL A 23 4.34 -3.00 -5.64
CA VAL A 23 3.32 -2.15 -6.25
C VAL A 23 3.36 -2.33 -7.77
N GLY A 24 2.18 -2.49 -8.38
CA GLY A 24 2.03 -2.81 -9.81
C GLY A 24 2.24 -4.28 -10.16
N VAL A 25 2.59 -5.14 -9.19
CA VAL A 25 2.72 -6.59 -9.39
C VAL A 25 1.79 -7.34 -8.44
N ASP A 26 2.01 -7.21 -7.14
CA ASP A 26 1.20 -7.88 -6.12
C ASP A 26 0.00 -7.02 -5.73
N LEU A 27 0.16 -5.69 -5.72
CA LEU A 27 -0.83 -4.71 -5.29
C LEU A 27 -0.97 -3.57 -6.30
N ALA A 28 -2.19 -3.24 -6.72
CA ALA A 28 -2.45 -2.11 -7.61
C ALA A 28 -2.24 -0.77 -6.90
N PRO A 29 -1.72 0.29 -7.55
CA PRO A 29 -1.67 1.62 -6.95
C PRO A 29 -3.09 2.17 -6.71
N GLY A 30 -3.30 2.84 -5.59
CA GLY A 30 -4.63 3.23 -5.14
C GLY A 30 -4.68 3.69 -3.69
N ILE A 31 -5.88 4.04 -3.23
CA ILE A 31 -6.11 4.35 -1.82
C ILE A 31 -6.64 3.08 -1.16
N TYR A 32 -5.96 2.61 -0.12
CA TYR A 32 -6.32 1.42 0.63
C TYR A 32 -6.84 1.79 2.02
N GLN A 33 -7.78 1.00 2.53
CA GLN A 33 -8.26 1.08 3.90
C GLN A 33 -8.03 -0.25 4.61
N SER A 34 -7.57 -0.17 5.86
CA SER A 34 -7.44 -1.27 6.79
C SER A 34 -8.33 -1.02 8.02
N ALA A 35 -8.75 -2.10 8.68
CA ALA A 35 -9.47 -2.05 9.94
C ALA A 35 -8.58 -1.61 11.14
N GLY A 36 -7.28 -1.38 10.92
CA GLY A 36 -6.31 -1.01 11.95
C GLY A 36 -5.63 -2.21 12.61
N PRO A 37 -5.08 -2.04 13.82
CA PRO A 37 -4.36 -3.09 14.53
C PRO A 37 -5.11 -4.43 14.58
N ALA A 38 -4.51 -5.50 14.06
CA ALA A 38 -5.10 -6.84 14.14
C ALA A 38 -5.01 -7.40 15.57
N ASP A 39 -3.84 -7.26 16.20
CA ASP A 39 -3.64 -7.42 17.63
C ASP A 39 -3.66 -6.04 18.31
N PRO A 40 -4.60 -5.77 19.25
CA PRO A 40 -4.71 -4.47 19.92
C PRO A 40 -3.53 -4.15 20.85
N ALA A 41 -2.73 -5.14 21.27
CA ALA A 41 -1.51 -4.88 22.02
C ALA A 41 -0.45 -4.17 21.16
N HIS A 42 -0.44 -4.50 19.87
CA HIS A 42 0.53 -4.01 18.90
C HIS A 42 -0.07 -2.91 18.02
N PRO A 43 0.74 -1.98 17.52
CA PRO A 43 0.32 -1.00 16.51
C PRO A 43 0.12 -1.64 15.13
N CYS A 44 -0.66 -1.01 14.27
CA CYS A 44 -0.54 -1.18 12.83
C CYS A 44 0.63 -0.33 12.34
N VAL A 45 1.61 -0.95 11.69
CA VAL A 45 2.73 -0.24 11.07
C VAL A 45 2.68 -0.48 9.57
N TRP A 46 2.77 0.59 8.80
CA TRP A 46 2.87 0.49 7.35
C TRP A 46 3.98 1.40 6.84
N LYS A 47 4.55 1.02 5.70
CA LYS A 47 5.61 1.74 5.01
C LYS A 47 5.37 1.67 3.51
N ARG A 48 5.65 2.78 2.84
CA ARG A 48 5.77 2.88 1.40
C ARG A 48 7.22 3.04 1.06
N LEU A 49 7.71 2.26 0.10
CA LEU A 49 9.12 2.18 -0.25
C LEU A 49 9.31 2.61 -1.70
N ARG A 50 10.34 3.40 -1.99
CA ARG A 50 10.73 3.76 -3.36
C ARG A 50 11.61 2.71 -4.05
N HIS A 51 12.12 1.78 -3.26
CA HIS A 51 12.92 0.62 -3.69
C HIS A 51 12.77 -0.49 -2.66
N ILE A 52 12.78 -1.75 -3.09
CA ILE A 52 12.77 -2.90 -2.20
C ILE A 52 14.21 -3.36 -2.04
N ALA A 53 14.70 -3.41 -0.80
CA ALA A 53 16.08 -3.76 -0.52
C ALA A 53 16.43 -5.15 -1.09
N GLU A 54 17.55 -5.21 -1.81
CA GLU A 54 18.12 -6.41 -2.40
C GLU A 54 19.43 -6.81 -1.69
N PRO A 55 19.88 -8.07 -1.83
CA PRO A 55 21.18 -8.47 -1.29
C PRO A 55 22.31 -7.58 -1.83
N GLY A 56 23.04 -6.90 -0.93
CA GLY A 56 24.11 -5.95 -1.29
C GLY A 56 23.72 -4.48 -1.15
N ASP A 57 22.43 -4.18 -0.93
CA ASP A 57 22.00 -2.85 -0.51
C ASP A 57 22.47 -2.50 0.92
N THR A 58 22.40 -1.22 1.25
CA THR A 58 22.63 -0.73 2.62
C THR A 58 21.68 -1.38 3.63
N ALA A 59 22.19 -1.63 4.84
CA ALA A 59 21.41 -2.19 5.94
C ALA A 59 20.50 -1.19 6.65
N ASP A 60 20.55 0.10 6.27
CA ASP A 60 19.68 1.12 6.87
C ASP A 60 18.23 0.98 6.35
N PRO A 61 17.26 0.64 7.24
CA PRO A 61 15.87 0.42 6.85
C PRO A 61 15.16 1.70 6.36
N ASN A 62 15.71 2.89 6.65
CA ASN A 62 15.12 4.16 6.25
C ASN A 62 15.60 4.63 4.88
N THR A 63 16.64 4.00 4.31
CA THR A 63 17.23 4.44 3.05
C THR A 63 16.18 4.54 1.95
N TYR A 64 15.26 3.59 1.83
CA TYR A 64 14.27 3.54 0.75
C TYR A 64 12.87 3.99 1.17
N LEU A 65 12.71 4.53 2.37
CA LEU A 65 11.41 4.92 2.89
C LEU A 65 10.87 6.15 2.14
N VAL A 66 9.59 6.10 1.76
CA VAL A 66 8.82 7.22 1.19
C VAL A 66 7.91 7.82 2.25
N ALA A 67 7.16 6.96 2.94
CA ALA A 67 6.26 7.33 4.02
C ALA A 67 6.06 6.13 4.95
N SER A 68 5.84 6.38 6.23
CA SER A 68 5.45 5.35 7.19
C SER A 68 4.61 5.96 8.29
N ASP A 69 3.79 5.13 8.94
CA ASP A 69 3.10 5.53 10.15
C ASP A 69 2.98 4.36 11.14
N TYR A 70 2.77 4.71 12.42
CA TYR A 70 2.54 3.83 13.54
C TYR A 70 1.17 4.17 14.12
N VAL A 71 0.18 3.32 13.84
CA VAL A 71 -1.23 3.66 14.03
C VAL A 71 -1.87 2.71 15.03
N ARG A 72 -2.55 3.24 16.05
CA ARG A 72 -3.32 2.46 17.03
C ARG A 72 -4.83 2.60 16.88
N ASN A 73 -5.26 3.64 16.17
CA ASN A 73 -6.64 3.92 15.84
C ASN A 73 -7.06 3.24 14.53
N SER A 74 -8.37 3.08 14.38
CA SER A 74 -9.00 2.54 13.18
C SER A 74 -10.10 3.47 12.68
N PRO A 75 -10.42 3.47 11.37
CA PRO A 75 -9.71 2.76 10.29
C PRO A 75 -8.41 3.47 9.88
N VAL A 76 -7.51 2.75 9.23
CA VAL A 76 -6.25 3.29 8.67
C VAL A 76 -6.40 3.44 7.17
N ARG A 77 -5.94 4.56 6.61
CA ARG A 77 -6.01 4.83 5.16
C ARG A 77 -4.65 5.24 4.63
N VAL A 78 -4.27 4.67 3.49
CA VAL A 78 -2.98 4.92 2.85
C VAL A 78 -3.15 5.07 1.35
N MET A 79 -2.57 6.12 0.79
CA MET A 79 -2.43 6.28 -0.66
C MET A 79 -1.14 5.61 -1.13
N VAL A 80 -1.23 4.46 -1.79
CA VAL A 80 -0.12 3.80 -2.47
C VAL A 80 0.00 4.40 -3.88
N LYS A 81 1.11 5.06 -4.17
CA LYS A 81 1.34 5.74 -5.45
C LYS A 81 1.92 4.76 -6.48
N PRO A 82 1.68 4.97 -7.78
CA PRO A 82 2.33 4.19 -8.84
C PRO A 82 3.87 4.27 -8.83
N SER A 83 4.44 5.29 -8.19
CA SER A 83 5.89 5.48 -8.06
C SER A 83 6.51 4.70 -6.89
N ASP A 84 5.70 4.10 -6.02
CA ASP A 84 6.21 3.25 -4.96
C ASP A 84 6.67 1.93 -5.57
N ALA A 85 7.79 1.38 -5.09
CA ALA A 85 8.23 0.03 -5.45
C ALA A 85 7.57 -1.02 -4.54
N GLY A 86 7.35 -0.68 -3.27
CA GLY A 86 6.85 -1.63 -2.28
C GLY A 86 5.92 -0.98 -1.25
N PHE A 87 4.96 -1.78 -0.77
CA PHE A 87 4.13 -1.50 0.38
C PHE A 87 4.38 -2.59 1.44
N ASP A 88 5.01 -2.21 2.54
CA ASP A 88 5.30 -3.09 3.67
C ASP A 88 4.31 -2.80 4.80
N THR A 89 3.69 -3.82 5.36
CA THR A 89 2.69 -3.67 6.42
C THR A 89 2.83 -4.78 7.45
N ALA A 90 2.64 -4.41 8.71
CA ALA A 90 2.71 -5.30 9.86
C ALA A 90 1.60 -4.94 10.86
N ASN A 91 0.89 -5.97 11.33
CA ASN A 91 -0.22 -5.91 12.26
C ASN A 91 -1.34 -4.92 11.87
N CYS A 92 -1.54 -4.64 10.58
CA CYS A 92 -2.64 -3.78 10.11
C CYS A 92 -3.88 -4.58 9.69
N GLY A 93 -3.85 -5.91 9.80
CA GLY A 93 -4.86 -6.74 9.18
C GLY A 93 -4.92 -6.56 7.66
N GLY A 94 -6.03 -6.98 7.06
CA GLY A 94 -6.22 -6.88 5.62
C GLY A 94 -6.41 -5.43 5.14
N TRP A 95 -5.88 -5.14 3.96
CA TRP A 95 -6.09 -3.90 3.24
C TRP A 95 -6.99 -4.12 2.04
N VAL A 96 -7.95 -3.22 1.84
CA VAL A 96 -8.86 -3.24 0.69
C VAL A 96 -8.82 -1.89 0.00
N MET A 97 -8.66 -1.90 -1.32
CA MET A 97 -8.70 -0.69 -2.15
C MET A 97 -10.08 -0.05 -2.04
N MET A 98 -10.11 1.22 -1.69
CA MET A 98 -11.33 1.99 -1.68
C MET A 98 -11.80 2.21 -3.13
N PRO A 99 -13.13 2.19 -3.37
CA PRO A 99 -13.66 2.57 -4.66
C PRO A 99 -13.20 3.99 -5.02
N ALA A 100 -12.93 4.21 -6.31
CA ALA A 100 -12.64 5.55 -6.80
C ALA A 100 -13.78 6.49 -6.37
N PRO A 101 -13.48 7.72 -5.91
CA PRO A 101 -14.51 8.70 -5.65
C PRO A 101 -15.43 8.82 -6.87
N PRO A 102 -16.76 9.01 -6.69
CA PRO A 102 -17.66 9.25 -7.80
C PRO A 102 -17.12 10.40 -8.65
N ALA A 103 -17.18 10.25 -9.98
CA ALA A 103 -16.85 11.30 -10.93
C ALA A 103 -17.90 12.43 -10.93
N THR A 104 -18.37 12.85 -9.76
CA THR A 104 -19.13 14.09 -9.60
C THR A 104 -18.13 15.22 -9.69
N GLY A 105 -18.03 15.82 -10.88
CA GLY A 105 -17.09 16.88 -11.25
C GLY A 105 -17.24 18.20 -10.49
N SER A 106 -17.29 18.16 -9.16
CA SER A 106 -17.32 19.34 -8.28
C SER A 106 -16.04 19.52 -7.46
N TYR A 107 -15.10 18.58 -7.52
CA TYR A 107 -13.76 18.81 -6.97
C TYR A 107 -12.89 19.42 -8.07
N GLY A 108 -12.88 20.75 -8.11
CA GLY A 108 -11.91 21.53 -8.88
C GLY A 108 -10.46 21.22 -8.47
N PRO A 109 -9.47 21.93 -9.05
CA PRO A 109 -8.03 21.64 -8.90
C PRO A 109 -7.45 21.99 -7.52
N GLY A 110 -8.17 21.67 -6.44
CA GLY A 110 -7.82 21.89 -5.04
C GLY A 110 -8.68 21.07 -4.07
N GLY A 111 -9.26 19.95 -4.51
CA GLY A 111 -9.95 19.04 -3.61
C GLY A 111 -9.00 18.47 -2.56
N THR A 112 -9.49 18.28 -1.34
CA THR A 112 -8.76 17.92 -0.09
C THR A 112 -7.99 16.59 -0.10
N PHE A 113 -7.73 16.03 -1.28
CA PHE A 113 -6.66 15.05 -1.50
C PHE A 113 -5.35 15.72 -1.96
N GLY A 114 -5.36 17.06 -2.08
CA GLY A 114 -4.20 17.91 -2.29
C GLY A 114 -3.42 18.07 -0.99
N SER A 115 -2.12 17.80 -1.11
CA SER A 115 -1.08 17.81 -0.08
C SER A 115 -1.33 16.85 1.07
N GLU A 116 -0.37 15.95 1.28
CA GLU A 116 -0.09 15.32 2.57
C GLU A 116 -1.25 14.58 3.27
N TYR A 117 -1.47 13.34 2.81
CA TYR A 117 -1.68 12.20 3.71
C TYR A 117 -0.51 11.22 3.53
#